data_AF-A0A0D0VD15-F1
#
_entry.id   AF-A0A0D0VD15-F1
#
_cell.length_a   1.000
_cell.length_b   1.000
_cell.length_c   1.000
_cell.angle_alpha   90.00
_cell.angle_beta   90.00
_cell.angle_gamma   90.00
#
_symmetry.space_group_name_H-M   'P 1'
#
loop_
_entity.id
_entity.type
_entity.pdbx_description
1 polymer ?
#
loop_
_entity_poly.entity_id
_entity_poly.type
_entity_poly.pdbx_seq_one_letter_code
_entity_poly.pdbx_strand_id
1 'polypeptide(L)'
;MSKLIGKLLVCLACLTLFHAAFSTYEHLSILKALSRPESGVPSSIVIEAFVSLICFIVGIVYTTGELKDVTYRGELAHRTIDDSDARMGFMRLSKRGKAIFGDMDR
;
A
#
# COMPACT_ATOMS: atom_id res chain seq x y z
N MET A 1 8.60 -9.13 0.51
CA MET A 1 7.51 -10.12 0.63
C MET A 1 6.34 -9.63 1.49
N SER A 2 6.57 -8.82 2.54
CA SER A 2 5.52 -8.23 3.39
C SER A 2 4.39 -7.53 2.63
N LYS A 3 4.72 -6.71 1.61
CA LYS A 3 3.70 -6.00 0.80
C LYS A 3 2.77 -6.92 0.02
N LEU A 4 3.27 -8.07 -0.45
CA LEU A 4 2.44 -9.05 -1.17
C LEU A 4 1.47 -9.73 -0.21
N ILE A 5 1.94 -10.10 0.97
CA ILE A 5 1.12 -10.68 2.05
C ILE A 5 0.05 -9.68 2.50
N GLY A 6 0.42 -8.41 2.71
CA GLY A 6 -0.53 -7.34 3.04
C GLY A 6 -1.63 -7.18 1.99
N LYS A 7 -1.26 -7.14 0.70
CA LYS A 7 -2.24 -7.05 -0.41
C LYS A 7 -3.17 -8.27 -0.48
N LEU A 8 -2.66 -9.48 -0.28
CA LEU A 8 -3.48 -10.70 -0.23
C LEU A 8 -4.44 -10.66 0.95
N LEU A 9 -3.96 -10.22 2.13
CA LEU A 9 -4.78 -10.09 3.32
C LEU A 9 -5.90 -9.05 3.15
N VAL A 10 -5.60 -7.91 2.52
CA VAL A 10 -6.60 -6.89 2.17
C VAL A 10 -7.63 -7.43 1.20
N CYS A 11 -7.20 -8.17 0.16
CA CYS A 11 -8.11 -8.79 -0.80
C CYS A 11 -9.06 -9.77 -0.10
N LEU A 12 -8.53 -10.64 0.76
CA LEU A 12 -9.31 -11.60 1.51
C LEU A 12 -10.26 -10.91 2.49
N ALA A 13 -9.80 -9.87 3.19
CA ALA A 13 -10.65 -9.07 4.07
C ALA A 13 -11.82 -8.43 3.32
N CYS A 14 -11.59 -7.85 2.13
CA CYS A 14 -12.65 -7.31 1.28
C CYS A 14 -13.67 -8.38 0.85
N LEU A 15 -13.20 -9.58 0.48
CA LEU A 15 -14.09 -10.70 0.12
C LEU A 15 -14.94 -11.15 1.31
N THR A 16 -14.34 -11.29 2.50
CA THR A 16 -15.08 -11.65 3.72
C THR A 16 -16.07 -10.57 4.15
N LEU A 17 -15.72 -9.29 4.00
CA LEU A 17 -16.63 -8.18 4.28
C LEU A 17 -17.80 -8.17 3.29
N PHE A 18 -17.53 -8.43 2.01
CA PHE A 18 -18.57 -8.56 0.99
C PHE A 18 -19.50 -9.74 1.28
N HIS A 19 -18.95 -10.87 1.72
CA HIS A 19 -19.71 -12.04 2.16
C HIS A 19 -20.63 -11.71 3.36
N ALA A 20 -20.12 -11.01 4.37
CA ALA A 20 -20.91 -10.57 5.52
C ALA A 20 -22.01 -9.56 5.11
N ALA A 21 -21.72 -8.66 4.17
CA ALA A 21 -22.71 -7.72 3.63
C ALA A 21 -23.83 -8.43 2.86
N PHE A 22 -23.48 -9.42 2.02
CA PHE A 22 -24.46 -10.25 1.31
C PHE A 22 -25.31 -11.07 2.29
N SER A 23 -24.70 -11.67 3.31
CA SER A 23 -25.40 -12.42 4.35
C SER A 23 -26.38 -11.54 5.14
N THR A 24 -25.99 -10.30 5.43
CA THR A 24 -26.88 -9.31 6.06
C THR A 24 -28.05 -8.97 5.15
N TYR A 25 -27.79 -8.74 3.85
CA TYR A 25 -28.83 -8.44 2.88
C TYR A 25 -29.83 -9.60 2.74
N GLU A 26 -29.35 -10.83 2.62
CA GLU A 26 -30.19 -12.03 2.53
C GLU A 26 -31.06 -12.17 3.78
N HIS A 27 -30.45 -12.10 4.97
CA HIS A 27 -31.16 -12.20 6.25
C HIS A 27 -32.27 -11.16 6.38
N LEU A 28 -31.97 -9.88 6.10
CA LEU A 28 -32.97 -8.81 6.15
C LEU A 28 -34.06 -8.95 5.08
N SER A 29 -33.71 -9.45 3.90
CA SER A 29 -34.68 -9.68 2.82
C SER A 29 -35.67 -10.78 3.19
N ILE A 30 -35.19 -11.86 3.81
CA ILE A 30 -36.02 -12.95 4.33
C ILE A 30 -36.95 -12.44 5.43
N LEU A 31 -36.44 -11.70 6.41
CA LEU A 31 -37.27 -11.14 7.49
C LEU A 31 -38.37 -10.22 6.98
N LYS A 32 -38.06 -9.42 5.96
CA LYS A 32 -39.03 -8.56 5.29
C LYS A 32 -40.12 -9.38 4.57
N ALA A 33 -39.75 -10.47 3.90
CA ALA A 33 -40.70 -11.37 3.24
C ALA A 33 -41.62 -12.10 4.24
N LEU A 34 -41.12 -12.40 5.45
CA LEU A 34 -41.87 -13.03 6.53
C LEU A 34 -42.70 -12.05 7.37
N SER A 35 -42.69 -10.75 7.06
CA SER A 35 -43.35 -9.70 7.84
C SER A 35 -42.95 -9.69 9.32
N ARG A 36 -41.69 -10.02 9.63
CA ARG A 36 -41.13 -10.02 10.99
C ARG A 36 -39.88 -9.14 11.07
N PRO A 37 -40.05 -7.81 11.04
CA PRO A 37 -38.91 -6.88 11.04
C PRO A 37 -38.16 -6.79 12.37
N GLU A 38 -38.74 -7.27 13.48
CA GLU A 38 -38.16 -7.08 14.83
C GLU A 38 -36.95 -7.96 15.18
N SER A 39 -36.62 -8.97 14.38
CA SER A 39 -35.40 -9.75 14.64
C SER A 39 -34.17 -9.03 14.10
N GLY A 40 -33.23 -8.69 14.99
CA GLY A 40 -31.95 -8.10 14.64
C GLY A 40 -31.04 -9.04 13.81
N VAL A 41 -29.88 -8.53 13.43
CA VAL A 41 -28.85 -9.29 12.71
C VAL A 41 -28.19 -10.31 13.64
N PRO A 42 -28.00 -11.57 13.21
CA PRO A 42 -27.31 -12.59 13.99
C PRO A 42 -25.90 -12.14 14.40
N SER A 43 -25.51 -12.48 15.63
CA SER A 43 -24.18 -12.14 16.16
C SER A 43 -23.04 -12.75 15.34
N SER A 44 -23.27 -13.87 14.65
CA SER A 44 -22.29 -14.48 13.75
C SER A 44 -21.86 -13.55 12.61
N ILE A 45 -22.82 -12.92 11.93
CA ILE A 45 -22.57 -11.97 10.83
C ILE A 45 -21.88 -10.71 11.37
N VAL A 46 -22.26 -10.26 12.56
CA VAL A 46 -21.60 -9.12 13.23
C VAL A 46 -20.14 -9.44 13.52
N ILE A 47 -19.85 -10.61 14.08
CA ILE A 47 -18.47 -11.05 14.36
C ILE A 47 -17.67 -11.19 13.06
N GLU A 48 -18.25 -11.77 12.00
CA GLU A 48 -17.61 -11.87 10.68
C GLU A 48 -17.22 -10.50 10.13
N ALA A 49 -18.14 -9.52 10.19
CA ALA A 49 -17.87 -8.15 9.76
C ALA A 49 -16.75 -7.50 10.59
N PHE A 50 -16.75 -7.66 11.92
CA PHE A 50 -15.70 -7.13 12.79
C PHE A 50 -14.33 -7.79 12.53
N VAL A 51 -14.29 -9.11 12.33
CA VAL A 51 -13.06 -9.83 11.97
C VAL A 51 -12.53 -9.35 10.63
N SER A 52 -13.40 -9.17 9.63
CA SER A 52 -13.00 -8.65 8.32
C SER A 52 -12.40 -7.24 8.42
N LEU A 53 -12.96 -6.37 9.28
CA LEU A 53 -12.44 -5.03 9.54
C LEU A 53 -11.05 -5.07 10.18
N ILE A 54 -10.84 -5.89 11.21
CA ILE A 54 -9.54 -6.03 11.88
C ILE A 54 -8.49 -6.55 10.90
N CYS A 55 -8.82 -7.58 10.12
CA CYS A 55 -7.95 -8.11 9.08
C CYS A 55 -7.61 -7.04 8.04
N PHE A 56 -8.59 -6.23 7.61
CA PHE A 56 -8.36 -5.15 6.66
C PHE A 56 -7.37 -4.10 7.20
N ILE A 57 -7.53 -3.67 8.45
CA ILE A 57 -6.63 -2.71 9.11
C ILE A 57 -5.20 -3.27 9.14
N VAL A 58 -5.03 -4.51 9.60
CA VAL A 58 -3.71 -5.16 9.66
C VAL A 58 -3.11 -5.29 8.26
N GLY A 59 -3.90 -5.67 7.26
CA GLY A 59 -3.46 -5.82 5.87
C GLY A 59 -2.96 -4.51 5.26
N ILE A 60 -3.66 -3.40 5.53
CA ILE A 60 -3.22 -2.06 5.09
C ILE A 60 -1.89 -1.70 5.72
N VAL A 61 -1.74 -1.91 7.04
CA VAL A 61 -0.49 -1.59 7.76
C VAL A 61 0.71 -2.32 7.13
N TYR A 62 0.55 -3.60 6.75
CA TYR A 62 1.60 -4.35 6.05
C TYR A 62 1.82 -3.96 4.59
N THR A 63 0.86 -3.27 3.98
CA THR A 63 0.97 -2.77 2.60
C THR A 63 1.70 -1.43 2.56
N THR A 64 1.64 -0.64 3.63
CA THR A 64 2.33 0.65 3.74
C THR A 64 3.84 0.54 3.56
N GLY A 65 4.44 1.59 2.98
CA GLY A 65 5.88 1.70 2.84
C GLY A 65 6.57 1.93 4.18
N GLU A 66 7.87 1.66 4.22
CA GLU A 66 8.70 1.96 5.38
C GLU A 66 8.75 3.48 5.61
N LEU A 67 8.77 3.89 6.87
CA LEU A 67 8.96 5.29 7.23
C LEU A 67 10.40 5.69 6.86
N LYS A 68 10.52 6.80 6.15
CA LYS A 68 11.83 7.39 5.84
C LYS A 68 12.27 8.30 6.98
N ASP A 69 13.57 8.32 7.25
CA ASP A 69 14.15 9.28 8.20
C ASP A 69 13.91 10.72 7.72
N VAL A 70 13.59 11.60 8.67
CA VAL A 70 13.37 13.04 8.45
C VAL A 70 14.67 13.82 8.52
N THR A 71 15.73 13.25 9.12
CA THR A 71 16.97 13.99 9.29
C THR A 71 17.80 14.02 8.01
N TYR A 72 18.28 15.22 7.67
CA TYR A 72 19.16 15.39 6.51
C TYR A 72 20.51 14.66 6.71
N ARG A 73 20.97 14.53 7.97
CA ARG A 73 22.18 13.77 8.31
C ARG A 73 22.06 12.28 7.95
N GLY A 74 20.90 11.66 8.21
CA GLY A 74 20.64 10.27 7.84
C GLY A 74 20.73 10.06 6.33
N GLU A 75 20.14 10.97 5.55
CA GLU A 75 20.22 10.91 4.09
C GLU A 75 21.65 11.15 3.56
N LEU A 76 22.38 12.11 4.15
CA LEU A 76 23.75 12.44 3.77
C LEU A 76 24.73 11.29 4.00
N ALA A 77 24.50 10.44 5.01
CA ALA A 77 25.36 9.29 5.30
C ALA A 77 25.40 8.26 4.15
N HIS A 78 24.38 8.26 3.29
CA HIS A 78 24.28 7.36 2.13
C HIS A 78 24.80 7.99 0.82
N ARG A 79 25.24 9.25 0.84
CA ARG A 79 25.74 9.96 -0.35
C ARG A 79 27.25 10.11 -0.33
N THR A 80 27.87 10.08 -1.52
CA THR A 80 29.31 10.30 -1.68
C THR A 80 29.62 11.77 -1.93
N ILE A 81 30.89 12.15 -1.73
CA ILE A 81 31.35 13.51 -2.02
C ILE A 81 31.23 13.82 -3.52
N ASP A 82 31.44 12.82 -4.38
CA ASP A 82 31.37 12.97 -5.84
C ASP A 82 29.98 13.42 -6.32
N ASP A 83 28.90 12.94 -5.68
CA ASP A 83 27.53 13.40 -5.96
C ASP A 83 27.37 14.91 -5.76
N SER A 84 28.04 15.46 -4.75
CA SER A 84 27.98 16.89 -4.44
C SER A 84 28.98 17.70 -5.27
N ASP A 85 30.15 17.13 -5.56
CA ASP A 85 31.23 17.81 -6.29
C ASP A 85 31.03 17.82 -7.81
N ALA A 86 30.10 17.02 -8.34
CA ALA A 86 29.71 17.05 -9.75
C ALA A 86 29.25 18.45 -10.23
N ARG A 87 28.72 19.29 -9.32
CA ARG A 87 28.35 20.71 -9.54
C ARG A 87 27.73 20.95 -10.92
N MET A 88 26.70 20.15 -11.25
CA MET A 88 26.15 20.06 -12.60
C MET A 88 25.72 21.40 -13.20
N GLY A 89 25.22 22.34 -12.38
CA GLY A 89 24.86 23.69 -12.81
C GLY A 89 26.03 24.56 -13.28
N PHE A 90 27.26 24.20 -12.93
CA PHE A 90 28.49 24.86 -13.36
C PHE A 90 29.37 23.96 -14.23
N MET A 91 28.83 22.85 -14.72
CA MET A 91 29.60 21.87 -15.49
C MET A 91 30.13 22.50 -16.77
N ARG A 92 31.46 22.48 -16.93
CA ARG A 92 32.12 22.79 -18.19
C ARG A 92 32.44 21.50 -18.93
N LEU A 93 31.88 21.35 -20.13
CA LEU A 93 32.20 20.23 -21.02
C LEU A 93 33.70 20.20 -21.28
N SER A 94 34.35 19.11 -20.88
CA SER A 94 35.79 18.97 -21.06
C SER A 94 36.12 18.63 -22.52
N LYS A 95 37.10 19.35 -23.10
CA LYS A 95 37.58 19.08 -24.46
C LYS A 95 38.18 17.66 -24.57
N ARG A 96 38.78 17.17 -23.49
CA ARG A 96 39.32 15.79 -23.38
C ARG A 96 38.22 14.75 -23.40
N GLY A 97 37.12 14.96 -22.67
CA GLY A 97 35.95 14.07 -22.72
C GLY A 97 35.38 13.97 -24.13
N LYS A 98 35.27 15.09 -24.85
CA LYS A 98 34.85 15.11 -26.25
C LYS A 98 35.79 14.33 -27.18
N ALA A 99 37.11 14.43 -26.98
CA ALA A 99 38.08 13.73 -27.81
C ALA A 99 38.11 12.20 -27.57
N ILE A 100 37.76 11.75 -26.35
CA ILE A 100 37.80 10.33 -25.98
C ILE A 100 36.46 9.64 -26.27
N PHE A 101 35.33 10.30 -26.00
CA PHE A 101 33.99 9.69 -26.05
C PHE A 101 33.09 10.27 -27.16
N GLY A 102 33.53 11.32 -27.87
CA GLY A 102 32.67 12.05 -28.83
C GLY A 102 32.44 11.36 -30.17
N ASP A 103 33.18 10.30 -30.49
CA ASP A 103 32.99 9.50 -31.73
C ASP A 103 32.16 8.23 -31.49
N MET A 104 31.71 7.97 -30.26
CA MET A 104 30.92 6.77 -29.91
C MET A 104 29.45 6.82 -30.35
N ASP A 105 29.00 7.94 -30.93
CA ASP A 105 27.64 8.17 -31.46
C ASP A 105 27.56 8.04 -33.00
N ARG A 106 28.51 7.34 -33.65
CA ARG A 106 28.47 7.01 -35.10
C ARG A 106 28.18 5.54 -35.36
#